data_AF-A0AAW1VQY5-F1
#
_entry.id   AF-A0AAW1VQY5-F1
#
_cell.length_a   1.000
_cell.length_b   1.000
_cell.length_c   1.000
_cell.angle_alpha   90.00
_cell.angle_beta   90.00
_cell.angle_gamma   90.00
#
_symmetry.space_group_name_H-M   'P 1'
#
loop_
_entity.id
_entity.type
_entity.pdbx_description
1 polymer ?
#
loop_
_entity_poly.entity_id
_entity_poly.type
_entity_poly.pdbx_seq_one_letter_code
_entity_poly.pdbx_strand_id
1 'polypeptide(L)'
;MHRSGAAMAWNVFKFCTALRGLGSVMILLVLGVVGVTYYTVVLTNYGPALYAGGLDSLIAIVVLILFHSLLVMLLWSYFSVVLTDPGGVPPNWRPAVDEERGEADPLNGSEFNDLQPDPLNQRVRYCRKCNQLKPPRCHHCSVCGRCVLKMDHHCVWVVNCVGGLKL
;
A
#
# COMPACT_ATOMS: atom_id res chain seq x y z
N MET A 1 -12.71 38.31 16.52
CA MET A 1 -12.97 37.85 15.14
C MET A 1 -11.92 36.84 14.72
N HIS A 2 -12.16 35.54 14.88
CA HIS A 2 -11.52 34.51 14.05
C HIS A 2 -12.57 33.44 13.75
N ARG A 3 -12.71 33.18 12.46
CA ARG A 3 -13.90 32.71 11.76
C ARG A 3 -13.93 31.18 11.86
N SER A 4 -15.03 30.63 12.37
CA SER A 4 -15.33 29.19 12.36
C SER A 4 -15.26 28.66 10.92
N GLY A 5 -14.17 27.98 10.58
CA GLY A 5 -13.97 27.29 9.30
C GLY A 5 -14.66 25.92 9.30
N ALA A 6 -16.00 25.90 9.36
CA ALA A 6 -16.80 24.68 9.27
C ALA A 6 -17.30 24.39 7.83
N ALA A 7 -16.59 24.88 6.81
CA ALA A 7 -16.87 24.59 5.40
C ALA A 7 -15.57 24.19 4.73
N MET A 8 -15.29 22.88 4.63
CA MET A 8 -14.31 22.20 3.74
C MET A 8 -14.15 20.71 4.12
N ALA A 9 -14.59 20.28 5.31
CA ALA A 9 -14.51 18.87 5.74
C ALA A 9 -15.52 17.95 5.04
N TRP A 10 -16.67 18.48 4.59
CA TRP A 10 -17.76 17.70 3.99
C TRP A 10 -17.42 17.05 2.63
N ASN A 11 -16.41 17.56 1.91
CA ASN A 11 -16.02 17.03 0.61
C ASN A 11 -14.91 15.97 0.71
N VAL A 12 -14.05 16.03 1.74
CA VAL A 12 -12.95 15.07 1.90
C VAL A 12 -13.47 13.71 2.35
N PHE A 13 -14.40 13.65 3.31
CA PHE A 13 -14.94 12.37 3.79
C PHE A 13 -15.82 11.66 2.75
N LYS A 14 -16.65 12.40 1.99
CA LYS A 14 -17.42 11.85 0.87
C LYS A 14 -16.52 11.35 -0.27
N PHE A 15 -15.47 12.08 -0.60
CA PHE A 15 -14.48 11.68 -1.60
C PHE A 15 -13.70 10.43 -1.17
N CYS A 16 -13.33 10.31 0.11
CA CYS A 16 -12.70 9.10 0.66
C CYS A 16 -13.60 7.87 0.59
N THR A 17 -14.92 8.00 0.80
CA THR A 17 -15.88 6.89 0.65
C THR A 17 -16.12 6.54 -0.81
N ALA A 18 -16.24 7.53 -1.70
CA ALA A 18 -16.35 7.31 -3.14
C ALA A 18 -15.09 6.65 -3.73
N LEU A 19 -13.89 7.05 -3.28
CA LEU A 19 -12.63 6.40 -3.63
C LEU A 19 -12.53 4.95 -3.15
N ARG A 20 -13.09 4.63 -1.97
CA ARG A 20 -13.21 3.24 -1.51
C ARG A 20 -14.18 2.43 -2.37
N GLY A 21 -15.29 3.03 -2.80
CA GLY A 21 -16.23 2.44 -3.76
C GLY A 21 -15.59 2.18 -5.12
N LEU A 22 -14.89 3.18 -5.68
CA LEU A 22 -14.12 3.07 -6.92
C LEU A 22 -13.01 2.02 -6.81
N GLY A 23 -12.35 1.92 -5.66
CA GLY A 23 -11.37 0.88 -5.39
C GLY A 23 -11.96 -0.52 -5.51
N SER A 24 -13.14 -0.75 -4.93
CA SER A 24 -13.83 -2.04 -5.06
C SER A 24 -14.11 -2.40 -6.52
N VAL A 25 -14.47 -1.42 -7.36
CA VAL A 25 -14.66 -1.62 -8.81
C VAL A 25 -13.36 -2.09 -9.48
N MET A 26 -12.20 -1.56 -9.09
CA MET A 26 -10.91 -1.98 -9.66
C MET A 26 -10.55 -3.42 -9.27
N ILE A 27 -10.83 -3.83 -8.03
CA ILE A 27 -10.64 -5.22 -7.63
C ILE A 27 -11.54 -6.15 -8.46
N LEU A 28 -12.82 -5.77 -8.64
CA LEU A 28 -13.76 -6.55 -9.46
C LEU A 28 -13.31 -6.62 -10.92
N LEU A 29 -12.73 -5.55 -11.47
CA LEU A 29 -12.16 -5.54 -12.81
C LEU A 29 -11.01 -6.53 -12.93
N VAL A 30 -10.05 -6.51 -12.00
CA VAL A 30 -8.92 -7.45 -11.99
C VAL A 30 -9.42 -8.90 -11.90
N LEU A 31 -10.33 -9.19 -10.97
CA LEU A 31 -10.93 -10.52 -10.84
C LEU A 31 -11.75 -10.91 -12.09
N GLY A 32 -12.41 -9.96 -12.73
CA GLY A 32 -13.12 -10.17 -13.99
C GLY A 32 -12.19 -10.54 -15.14
N VAL A 33 -11.07 -9.83 -15.30
CA VAL A 33 -10.04 -10.16 -16.31
C VAL A 33 -9.45 -11.55 -16.05
N VAL A 34 -9.13 -11.87 -14.79
CA VAL A 34 -8.66 -13.21 -14.40
C VAL A 34 -9.72 -14.27 -14.68
N GLY A 35 -11.00 -13.99 -14.39
CA GLY A 35 -12.10 -14.91 -14.66
C GLY A 35 -12.33 -15.17 -16.16
N VAL A 36 -12.31 -14.12 -16.99
CA VAL A 36 -12.45 -14.25 -18.44
C VAL A 36 -11.27 -15.01 -19.03
N THR A 37 -10.04 -14.69 -18.62
CA THR A 37 -8.85 -15.42 -19.09
C THR A 37 -8.84 -16.88 -18.63
N TYR A 38 -9.30 -17.18 -17.42
CA TYR A 38 -9.51 -18.54 -16.96
C TYR A 38 -10.53 -19.28 -17.84
N TYR A 39 -11.69 -18.66 -18.10
CA TYR A 39 -12.73 -19.22 -18.94
C TYR A 39 -12.21 -19.53 -20.35
N THR A 40 -11.50 -18.60 -20.98
CA THR A 40 -10.98 -18.79 -22.34
C THR A 40 -9.92 -19.90 -22.38
N VAL A 41 -8.93 -19.86 -21.49
CA VAL A 41 -7.84 -20.85 -21.48
C VAL A 41 -8.37 -22.24 -21.13
N VAL A 42 -9.12 -22.37 -20.03
CA VAL A 42 -9.50 -23.68 -19.50
C VAL A 42 -10.65 -24.30 -20.27
N LEU A 43 -11.74 -23.56 -20.49
CA LEU A 43 -12.96 -24.13 -21.08
C LEU A 43 -12.96 -24.07 -22.60
N THR A 44 -12.56 -22.94 -23.19
CA THR A 44 -12.67 -22.79 -24.66
C THR A 44 -11.49 -23.38 -25.42
N ASN A 45 -10.27 -23.26 -24.88
CA ASN A 45 -9.07 -23.70 -25.59
C ASN A 45 -8.68 -25.14 -25.24
N TYR A 46 -8.51 -25.47 -23.95
CA TYR A 46 -8.05 -26.80 -23.54
C TYR A 46 -9.18 -27.77 -23.18
N GLY A 47 -10.40 -27.28 -22.92
CA GLY A 47 -11.58 -28.12 -22.65
C GLY A 47 -11.90 -29.11 -23.78
N PRO A 48 -11.96 -28.69 -25.06
CA PRO A 48 -12.20 -29.60 -26.17
C PRO A 48 -11.09 -30.66 -26.33
N ALA A 49 -9.82 -30.28 -26.13
CA ALA A 49 -8.69 -31.20 -26.19
C ALA A 49 -8.75 -32.29 -25.10
N LEU A 50 -9.24 -31.95 -23.90
CA LEU A 50 -9.49 -32.93 -22.85
C LEU A 50 -10.60 -33.92 -23.23
N TYR A 51 -11.68 -33.44 -23.86
CA TYR A 51 -12.81 -34.28 -24.27
C TYR A 51 -12.48 -35.19 -25.46
N ALA A 52 -11.72 -34.69 -26.42
CA ALA A 52 -11.32 -35.45 -27.62
C ALA A 52 -10.36 -36.62 -27.30
N GLY A 53 -9.62 -36.54 -26.19
CA GLY A 53 -8.68 -37.57 -25.76
C GLY A 53 -7.39 -37.61 -26.59
N GLY A 54 -6.60 -38.68 -26.43
CA GLY A 54 -5.35 -38.87 -27.18
C GLY A 54 -4.15 -38.11 -26.60
N LEU A 55 -3.16 -37.80 -27.46
CA LEU A 55 -1.95 -37.06 -27.05
C LEU A 55 -2.27 -35.60 -26.68
N ASP A 56 -3.27 -35.02 -27.33
CA ASP A 56 -3.70 -33.64 -27.09
C ASP A 56 -4.25 -33.46 -25.67
N SER A 57 -4.92 -34.48 -25.11
CA SER A 57 -5.40 -34.43 -23.73
C SER A 57 -4.25 -34.48 -22.71
N LEU A 58 -3.18 -35.25 -22.98
CA LEU A 58 -1.99 -35.27 -22.12
C LEU A 58 -1.29 -33.90 -22.11
N ILE A 59 -1.12 -33.29 -23.29
CA ILE A 59 -0.55 -31.95 -23.42
C ILE A 59 -1.44 -30.94 -22.68
N ALA A 60 -2.75 -31.00 -22.87
CA ALA A 60 -3.71 -30.14 -22.18
C ALA A 60 -3.61 -30.28 -20.65
N ILE A 61 -3.52 -31.50 -20.12
CA ILE A 61 -3.36 -31.73 -18.67
C ILE A 61 -2.09 -31.07 -18.13
N VAL A 62 -0.94 -31.25 -18.79
CA VAL A 62 0.33 -30.67 -18.35
C VAL A 62 0.25 -29.13 -18.35
N VAL A 63 -0.26 -28.54 -19.43
CA VAL A 63 -0.42 -27.08 -19.52
C VAL A 63 -1.40 -26.57 -18.47
N LEU A 64 -2.53 -27.26 -18.25
CA LEU A 64 -3.52 -26.86 -17.26
C LEU A 64 -2.97 -26.96 -15.83
N ILE A 65 -2.17 -27.98 -15.49
CA ILE A 65 -1.53 -28.07 -14.17
C ILE A 65 -0.60 -26.87 -13.94
N LEU A 66 0.26 -26.56 -14.90
CA LEU A 66 1.16 -25.41 -14.81
C LEU A 66 0.38 -24.10 -14.69
N PHE A 67 -0.64 -23.92 -15.54
CA PHE A 67 -1.52 -22.75 -15.51
C PHE A 67 -2.20 -22.56 -14.14
N HIS A 68 -2.79 -23.63 -13.57
CA HIS A 68 -3.44 -23.55 -12.26
C HIS A 68 -2.44 -23.26 -11.14
N SER A 69 -1.23 -23.83 -11.19
CA SER A 69 -0.19 -23.53 -10.19
C SER A 69 0.21 -22.05 -10.20
N LEU A 70 0.40 -21.46 -11.39
CA LEU A 70 0.70 -20.04 -11.56
C LEU A 70 -0.48 -19.16 -11.16
N LEU A 71 -1.70 -19.56 -11.50
CA LEU A 71 -2.92 -18.84 -11.11
C LEU A 71 -3.10 -18.79 -9.60
N VAL A 72 -2.87 -19.92 -8.90
CA VAL A 72 -2.92 -19.97 -7.43
C VAL A 72 -1.88 -19.03 -6.83
N MET A 73 -0.63 -19.06 -7.31
CA MET A 73 0.41 -18.13 -6.84
C MET A 73 0.05 -16.67 -7.13
N LEU A 74 -0.49 -16.38 -8.31
CA LEU A 74 -0.92 -15.04 -8.69
C LEU A 74 -2.02 -14.53 -7.77
N LEU A 75 -3.10 -15.31 -7.58
CA LEU A 75 -4.21 -14.94 -6.72
C LEU A 75 -3.75 -14.79 -5.26
N TRP A 76 -2.94 -15.72 -4.77
CA TRP A 76 -2.36 -15.64 -3.43
C TRP A 76 -1.57 -14.34 -3.24
N SER A 77 -0.67 -14.03 -4.16
CA SER A 77 0.14 -12.81 -4.11
C SER A 77 -0.72 -11.55 -4.17
N TYR A 78 -1.74 -11.53 -5.03
CA TYR A 78 -2.66 -10.40 -5.16
C TYR A 78 -3.46 -10.17 -3.87
N PHE A 79 -4.09 -11.22 -3.33
CA PHE A 79 -4.86 -11.12 -2.09
C PHE A 79 -3.97 -10.79 -0.90
N SER A 80 -2.72 -11.26 -0.87
CA SER A 80 -1.78 -10.86 0.17
C SER A 80 -1.56 -9.35 0.19
N VAL A 81 -1.51 -8.67 -0.96
CA VAL A 81 -1.35 -7.21 -1.01
C VAL A 81 -2.67 -6.48 -0.69
N VAL A 82 -3.79 -6.99 -1.18
CA VAL A 82 -5.12 -6.37 -0.97
C VAL A 82 -5.53 -6.44 0.51
N LEU A 83 -5.30 -7.57 1.18
CA LEU A 83 -5.83 -7.84 2.51
C LEU A 83 -4.87 -7.49 3.65
N THR A 84 -3.57 -7.34 3.35
CA THR A 84 -2.58 -7.07 4.38
C THR A 84 -2.59 -5.59 4.76
N ASP A 85 -2.64 -5.29 6.07
CA ASP A 85 -2.51 -3.92 6.54
C ASP A 85 -1.10 -3.38 6.21
N PRO A 86 -0.98 -2.21 5.57
CA PRO A 86 0.32 -1.63 5.18
C PRO A 86 1.18 -1.16 6.35
N GLY A 87 0.72 -1.34 7.58
CA GLY A 87 1.34 -0.87 8.80
C GLY A 87 0.98 0.58 9.12
N GLY A 88 1.34 0.98 10.33
CA GLY A 88 1.16 2.33 10.83
C GLY A 88 2.25 2.69 11.82
N VAL A 89 2.42 3.99 12.06
CA VAL A 89 3.31 4.46 13.12
C VAL A 89 2.64 4.19 14.48
N PRO A 90 3.30 3.52 15.43
CA PRO A 90 2.74 3.29 16.75
C PRO A 90 2.53 4.63 17.49
N PRO A 91 1.51 4.71 18.36
CA PRO A 91 1.27 5.92 19.14
C PRO A 91 2.50 6.23 20.00
N ASN A 92 2.85 7.51 20.09
CA ASN A 92 4.00 7.99 20.85
C ASN A 92 5.38 7.50 20.36
N TRP A 93 5.51 7.13 19.08
CA TRP A 93 6.84 6.85 18.51
C TRP A 93 7.80 8.02 18.74
N ARG A 94 8.97 7.73 19.31
CA ARG A 94 10.07 8.67 19.49
C ARG A 94 11.31 8.12 18.79
N PRO A 95 12.18 9.00 18.23
CA PRO A 95 13.49 8.58 17.77
C PRO A 95 14.24 7.94 18.95
N ALA A 96 14.93 6.82 18.71
CA ALA A 96 15.96 6.37 19.64
C ALA A 96 17.03 7.46 19.61
N VAL A 97 17.14 8.20 20.71
CA VAL A 97 18.20 9.19 20.87
C VAL A 97 19.37 8.40 21.41
N ASP A 98 20.47 8.38 20.68
CA ASP A 98 21.74 7.86 21.16
C ASP A 98 22.14 8.77 22.34
N GLU A 99 22.01 8.30 23.59
CA GLU A 99 22.31 9.07 24.81
C GLU A 99 23.81 9.45 24.95
N GLU A 100 24.66 9.11 23.97
CA GLU A 100 26.11 9.35 24.02
C GLU A 100 26.56 10.70 23.42
N ARG A 101 25.65 11.58 22.97
CA ARG A 101 26.03 12.93 22.52
C ARG A 101 25.41 13.98 23.44
N GLY A 102 26.17 14.28 24.50
CA GLY A 102 25.75 15.08 25.65
C GLY A 102 25.22 16.48 25.32
N GLU A 103 24.32 16.91 26.20
CA GLU A 103 24.02 18.26 26.65
C GLU A 103 24.20 19.42 25.64
N ALA A 104 23.09 19.86 25.04
CA ALA A 104 22.94 21.22 24.55
C ALA A 104 21.46 21.66 24.63
N ASP A 105 21.13 22.26 25.77
CA ASP A 105 20.20 23.37 26.07
C ASP A 105 18.95 23.59 25.16
N PRO A 106 17.72 23.57 25.73
CA PRO A 106 16.49 23.76 24.97
C PRO A 106 16.09 25.24 24.94
N LEU A 107 16.55 26.05 23.98
CA LEU A 107 15.92 27.35 23.61
C LEU A 107 16.71 28.04 22.47
N ASN A 108 16.31 27.88 21.21
CA ASN A 108 16.17 29.02 20.27
C ASN A 108 15.70 28.59 18.89
N GLY A 109 14.71 29.34 18.39
CA GLY A 109 14.34 29.33 16.99
C GLY A 109 15.34 30.11 16.12
N SER A 110 15.05 30.06 14.82
CA SER A 110 15.56 30.90 13.72
C SER A 110 17.05 30.79 13.36
N GLU A 111 17.24 30.21 12.17
CA GLU A 111 18.12 30.65 11.07
C GLU A 111 19.63 30.84 11.35
N PHE A 112 20.49 30.06 10.70
CA PHE A 112 21.17 30.43 9.43
C PHE A 112 22.17 29.34 9.01
N ASN A 113 22.59 29.46 7.75
CA ASN A 113 23.33 28.52 6.90
C ASN A 113 24.69 28.04 7.41
N ASP A 114 25.16 27.01 6.71
CA ASP A 114 26.52 26.46 6.68
C ASP A 114 26.92 25.66 7.92
N LEU A 115 26.66 24.35 7.84
CA LEU A 115 27.65 23.30 8.09
C LEU A 115 27.00 21.97 7.66
N GLN A 116 27.64 21.34 6.68
CA GLN A 116 27.62 19.92 6.30
C GLN A 116 26.46 19.05 6.83
N PRO A 117 25.65 18.39 5.97
CA PRO A 117 24.65 17.45 6.45
C PRO A 117 25.35 16.27 7.14
N ASP A 118 25.41 16.29 8.47
CA ASP A 118 25.75 15.12 9.28
C ASP A 118 24.73 14.02 8.93
N PRO A 119 25.16 12.89 8.34
CA PRO A 119 24.24 11.82 7.92
C PRO A 119 23.52 11.16 9.11
N LEU A 120 23.95 11.41 10.35
CA LEU A 120 23.28 10.91 11.56
C LEU A 120 22.21 11.86 12.12
N ASN A 121 22.21 13.15 11.77
CA ASN A 121 21.23 14.09 12.33
C ASN A 121 19.96 14.09 11.47
N GLN A 122 19.31 12.93 11.40
CA GLN A 122 18.10 12.72 10.62
C GLN A 122 16.98 13.59 11.19
N ARG A 123 16.89 14.84 10.71
CA ARG A 123 15.90 15.85 11.11
C ARG A 123 14.54 15.18 11.23
N VAL A 124 14.10 14.96 12.46
CA VAL A 124 12.89 14.19 12.75
C VAL A 124 11.72 14.94 12.13
N ARG A 125 11.07 14.32 11.15
CA ARG A 125 10.00 14.99 10.38
C ARG A 125 8.70 14.91 11.17
N TYR A 126 7.88 15.96 11.14
CA TYR A 126 6.58 15.97 11.82
C TYR A 126 5.41 15.74 10.85
N CYS A 127 4.36 15.04 11.29
CA CYS A 127 3.09 14.95 10.58
C CYS A 127 2.04 15.85 11.21
N ARG A 128 1.72 16.98 10.58
CA ARG A 128 0.66 17.89 11.05
C ARG A 128 -0.74 17.23 11.06
N LYS A 129 -1.03 16.34 10.11
CA LYS A 129 -2.34 15.67 9.98
C LYS A 129 -2.57 14.60 11.05
N CYS A 130 -1.52 13.88 11.45
CA CYS A 130 -1.60 12.84 12.48
C CYS A 130 -1.12 13.33 13.85
N ASN A 131 -0.68 14.58 13.95
CA ASN A 131 -0.14 15.19 15.16
C ASN A 131 0.97 14.35 15.87
N GLN A 132 1.91 13.82 15.09
CA GLN A 132 2.97 12.94 15.60
C GLN A 132 4.28 13.05 14.80
N LEU A 133 5.40 12.64 15.41
CA LEU A 133 6.69 12.50 14.74
C LEU A 133 6.65 11.36 13.72
N LYS A 134 7.33 11.54 12.59
CA LYS A 134 7.42 10.55 11.51
C LYS A 134 8.73 9.77 11.66
N PRO A 135 8.65 8.44 11.76
CA PRO A 135 9.82 7.59 11.61
C PRO A 135 10.54 7.81 10.27
N PRO A 136 11.82 7.42 10.17
CA PRO A 136 12.54 7.38 8.90
C PRO A 136 11.72 6.63 7.84
N ARG A 137 11.69 7.15 6.61
CA ARG A 137 10.93 6.59 5.47
C ARG A 137 9.40 6.49 5.67
N CYS A 138 8.83 7.10 6.71
CA CYS A 138 7.38 7.19 6.89
C CYS A 138 6.78 8.34 6.08
N HIS A 139 5.63 8.10 5.43
CA HIS A 139 4.86 9.13 4.72
C HIS A 139 3.37 9.07 5.13
N HIS A 140 2.68 10.22 5.05
CA HIS A 140 1.25 10.28 5.33
C HIS A 140 0.49 10.05 4.03
N CYS A 141 -0.33 9.00 3.98
CA CYS A 141 -1.24 8.79 2.87
C CYS A 141 -2.57 9.50 3.16
N SER A 142 -2.95 10.46 2.33
CA SER A 142 -4.24 11.16 2.43
C SER A 142 -5.44 10.26 2.16
N VAL A 143 -5.25 9.18 1.38
CA VAL A 143 -6.31 8.21 1.07
C VAL A 143 -6.53 7.24 2.23
N CYS A 144 -5.45 6.64 2.74
CA CYS A 144 -5.49 5.78 3.93
C CYS A 144 -5.79 6.58 5.22
N GLY A 145 -5.57 7.91 5.23
CA GLY A 145 -5.84 8.81 6.36
C GLY A 145 -4.84 8.70 7.51
N ARG A 146 -3.70 8.04 7.29
CA ARG A 146 -2.71 7.72 8.34
C ARG A 146 -1.28 7.78 7.81
N CYS A 147 -0.33 7.82 8.74
CA CYS A 147 1.08 7.65 8.45
C CYS A 147 1.40 6.16 8.25
N VAL A 148 1.96 5.83 7.10
CA VAL A 148 2.35 4.47 6.71
C VAL A 148 3.88 4.35 6.76
N LEU A 149 4.37 3.31 7.41
CA LEU A 149 5.80 3.02 7.55
C LEU A 149 6.38 2.58 6.22
N LYS A 150 7.57 3.09 5.88
CA LYS A 150 8.27 2.76 4.61
C LYS A 150 7.31 2.84 3.41
N MET A 151 6.41 3.81 3.41
CA MET A 151 5.39 3.96 2.38
C MET A 151 6.06 4.20 1.04
N ASP A 152 5.67 3.42 0.04
CA ASP A 152 6.05 3.63 -1.34
C ASP A 152 4.96 4.47 -2.04
N HIS A 153 3.77 3.90 -2.21
CA HIS A 153 2.64 4.59 -2.82
C HIS A 153 1.27 4.07 -2.32
N HIS A 154 0.19 4.74 -2.69
CA HIS A 154 -1.16 4.19 -2.54
C HIS A 154 -1.61 3.63 -3.89
N CYS A 155 -1.87 2.33 -3.95
CA CYS A 155 -2.20 1.67 -5.19
C CYS A 155 -3.71 1.50 -5.32
N VAL A 156 -4.29 2.13 -6.35
CA VAL A 156 -5.74 2.10 -6.61
C VAL A 156 -6.20 0.70 -7.03
N TRP A 157 -5.32 -0.09 -7.65
CA TRP A 157 -5.62 -1.46 -8.10
C TRP A 157 -5.85 -2.44 -6.97
N VAL A 158 -5.22 -2.23 -5.82
CA VAL A 158 -5.38 -3.07 -4.61
C VAL A 158 -6.11 -2.34 -3.49
N VAL A 159 -6.50 -1.08 -3.72
CA VAL A 159 -7.21 -0.21 -2.76
C VAL A 159 -6.45 -0.08 -1.44
N ASN A 160 -5.13 -0.18 -1.51
CA ASN A 160 -4.29 -0.28 -0.33
C ASN A 160 -3.00 0.50 -0.51
N CYS A 161 -2.43 0.94 0.61
CA CYS A 161 -1.10 1.51 0.61
C CYS A 161 -0.07 0.36 0.39
N VAL A 162 0.95 0.59 -0.42
CA VAL A 162 2.11 -0.30 -0.59
C VAL A 162 3.24 0.31 0.21
N GLY A 163 3.82 -0.47 1.12
CA GLY A 163 4.86 0.00 2.00
C GLY A 163 5.63 -1.14 2.66
N GLY A 164 6.64 -0.77 3.45
CA GLY A 164 7.38 -1.74 4.24
C GLY A 164 6.53 -2.19 5.42
N LEU A 165 5.86 -3.32 5.20
CA LEU A 165 5.23 -4.14 6.21
C LEU A 165 6.11 -4.26 7.47
N LYS A 166 5.50 -4.07 8.64
CA LYS A 166 5.84 -4.71 9.93
C LYS A 166 5.14 -3.95 11.05
N LEU A 167 4.06 -4.51 11.58
CA LEU A 167 3.95 -4.85 13.00
C LEU A 167 3.17 -6.18 13.10
#